data_AF-A0A949CU12-F1
#
_entry.id   AF-A0A949CU12-F1
#
_cell.length_a   1.000
_cell.length_b   1.000
_cell.length_c   1.000
_cell.angle_alpha   90.00
_cell.angle_beta   90.00
_cell.angle_gamma   90.00
#
_symmetry.space_group_name_H-M   'P 1'
#
loop_
_entity.id
_entity.type
_entity.pdbx_description
1 polymer ?
#
loop_
_entity_poly.entity_id
_entity_poly.type
_entity_poly.pdbx_seq_one_letter_code
_entity_poly.pdbx_strand_id
1 'polypeptide(L)' 'MAADKAIEKGQTKRYLPEKAWAALSKEERAKTDAKKKAGSKQGKQFVPNTEAAKKASKAARKKK' A
#
# COMPACT_ATOMS: atom_id res chain seq x y z
N MET A 1 9.55 13.39 0.81
CA MET A 1 8.36 13.13 -0.02
C MET A 1 7.21 12.92 0.95
N ALA A 2 6.19 13.78 0.96
CA ALA A 2 5.09 13.67 1.91
C ALA A 2 4.50 12.26 1.84
N ALA A 3 4.48 11.53 2.95
CA ALA A 3 3.85 10.23 3.03
C ALA A 3 2.37 10.41 2.64
N ASP A 4 2.00 9.91 1.47
CA ASP A 4 0.62 9.90 0.96
C ASP A 4 -0.32 9.50 2.11
N LYS A 5 -1.25 10.39 2.48
CA LYS A 5 -2.15 10.14 3.60
C LYS A 5 -2.86 8.81 3.38
N ALA A 6 -2.68 7.88 4.31
CA ALA A 6 -3.24 6.53 4.18
C ALA A 6 -4.78 6.49 4.23
N ILE A 7 -5.45 7.61 4.53
CA ILE A 7 -6.91 7.70 4.64
C ILE A 7 -7.36 9.01 3.98
N GLU A 8 -8.23 8.91 2.97
CA GLU A 8 -8.87 10.05 2.30
C GLU A 8 -10.37 9.78 2.09
N LYS A 9 -11.24 10.69 2.54
CA LYS A 9 -12.71 10.77 2.30
C LYS A 9 -13.39 9.47 1.80
N GLY A 10 -13.49 8.47 2.68
CA GLY A 10 -14.20 7.20 2.41
C GLY A 10 -13.38 6.09 1.74
N GLN A 11 -12.08 6.33 1.50
CA GLN A 11 -11.14 5.38 0.92
C GLN A 11 -9.84 5.37 1.72
N THR A 12 -9.41 4.18 2.12
CA THR A 12 -8.10 4.01 2.73
C THR A 12 -7.10 3.65 1.65
N LYS A 13 -6.03 4.41 1.53
CA LYS A 13 -4.81 3.99 0.84
C LYS A 13 -4.05 2.98 1.70
N ARG A 14 -3.13 2.26 1.08
CA ARG A 14 -2.34 1.24 1.78
C ARG A 14 -1.31 1.90 2.70
N TYR A 15 -1.25 1.55 3.99
CA TYR A 15 -0.09 1.93 4.80
C TYR A 15 1.07 0.96 4.55
N LEU A 16 2.09 1.45 3.85
CA LEU A 16 3.40 0.79 3.67
C LEU A 16 4.48 1.73 4.21
N PRO A 17 5.60 1.20 4.74
CA PRO A 17 6.76 2.02 5.10
C PRO A 17 7.24 2.85 3.89
N GLU A 18 7.77 4.05 4.12
CA GLU A 18 8.28 4.91 3.03
C GLU A 18 9.33 4.20 2.17
N LYS A 19 10.25 3.45 2.78
CA LYS A 19 11.23 2.61 2.07
C LYS A 19 10.57 1.55 1.18
N ALA A 20 9.43 1.00 1.60
CA ALA A 20 8.67 0.04 0.79
C ALA A 20 7.98 0.74 -0.38
N TRP A 21 7.41 1.93 -0.17
CA TRP A 21 6.91 2.74 -1.27
C TRP A 21 8.02 3.07 -2.26
N ALA A 22 9.18 3.54 -1.79
CA ALA A 22 10.35 3.86 -2.62
C ALA A 22 10.82 2.67 -3.48
N ALA A 23 10.69 1.44 -2.99
CA ALA A 23 11.07 0.23 -3.71
C ALA A 23 10.05 -0.26 -4.76
N LEU A 24 8.82 0.29 -4.77
CA LEU A 24 7.79 -0.08 -5.76
C LEU A 24 7.80 0.87 -6.95
N SER A 25 7.64 0.31 -8.16
CA SER A 25 7.41 1.09 -9.38
C SER A 25 6.06 1.81 -9.32
N LYS A 26 5.89 2.89 -10.11
CA LYS A 26 4.62 3.65 -10.15
C LYS A 26 3.41 2.74 -10.42
N GLU A 27 3.56 1.76 -11.31
CA GLU A 27 2.51 0.80 -11.64
C GLU A 27 2.20 -0.15 -10.47
N GLU A 28 3.22 -0.64 -9.77
CA GLU A 28 3.02 -1.49 -8.59
C GLU A 28 2.35 -0.74 -7.44
N ARG A 29 2.69 0.55 -7.29
CA ARG A 29 2.02 1.43 -6.33
C ARG A 29 0.55 1.58 -6.65
N ALA A 30 0.22 1.91 -7.90
CA ALA A 30 -1.15 2.05 -8.37
C ALA A 30 -1.96 0.76 -8.21
N LYS A 31 -1.39 -0.40 -8.57
CA LYS A 31 -2.04 -1.71 -8.36
C LYS A 31 -2.31 -2.01 -6.89
N THR A 32 -1.38 -1.64 -6.01
CA THR A 32 -1.52 -1.84 -4.56
C THR A 32 -2.62 -0.96 -3.97
N ASP A 33 -2.69 0.29 -4.41
CA ASP A 33 -3.72 1.23 -3.98
C ASP A 33 -5.11 0.85 -4.51
N ALA A 34 -5.21 0.55 -5.81
CA ALA A 34 -6.44 0.12 -6.46
C ALA A 34 -7.05 -1.11 -5.77
N LYS A 35 -6.22 -2.09 -5.38
CA LYS A 35 -6.68 -3.26 -4.63
C LYS A 35 -7.28 -2.88 -3.27
N LYS A 36 -6.65 -1.95 -2.54
CA LYS A 36 -7.16 -1.49 -1.24
C LYS A 36 -8.45 -0.70 -1.42
N LYS A 37 -8.51 0.22 -2.40
CA LYS A 37 -9.69 1.01 -2.77
C LYS A 37 -10.89 0.11 -3.12
N ALA A 38 -10.67 -0.93 -3.94
CA ALA A 38 -11.71 -1.89 -4.29
C ALA A 38 -12.22 -2.65 -3.06
N GLY A 39 -11.33 -3.13 -2.18
CA GLY A 39 -11.76 -3.82 -0.97
C GLY A 39 -12.48 -2.90 0.03
N SER A 40 -12.05 -1.63 0.16
CA SER A 40 -12.77 -0.63 0.96
C SER A 40 -14.19 -0.39 0.46
N LYS A 41 -14.38 -0.28 -0.87
CA LYS A 41 -15.72 -0.18 -1.48
C LYS A 41 -16.59 -1.41 -1.22
N GLN A 42 -15.99 -2.58 -1.07
CA GLN A 42 -16.68 -3.83 -0.73
C GLN A 42 -16.92 -4.00 0.78
N GLY A 43 -16.62 -3.00 1.63
CA GLY A 43 -16.77 -3.11 3.08
C GLY A 43 -15.74 -4.03 3.76
N LYS A 44 -14.67 -4.44 3.05
CA LYS A 44 -13.65 -5.32 3.61
C LYS A 44 -12.69 -4.54 4.51
N GLN A 45 -12.74 -4.83 5.81
CA GLN A 45 -11.78 -4.30 6.79
C GLN A 45 -10.33 -4.67 6.43
N PHE A 46 -10.11 -5.94 6.06
CA PHE A 46 -8.79 -6.46 5.71
C PHE A 46 -8.69 -6.83 4.23
N VAL A 47 -7.69 -6.27 3.55
CA VAL A 47 -7.40 -6.54 2.14
C VAL A 47 -5.92 -6.94 2.04
N PRO A 48 -5.55 -8.10 1.48
CA PRO A 48 -4.16 -8.54 1.40
C PRO A 48 -3.34 -7.71 0.41
N ASN A 49 -2.02 -7.60 0.66
CA ASN A 49 -1.10 -6.80 -0.16
C ASN A 49 -0.88 -7.49 -1.50
N THR A 50 -0.55 -6.73 -2.54
CA THR A 50 0.03 -7.31 -3.74
C THR A 50 1.34 -8.00 -3.37
N GLU A 51 1.75 -9.01 -4.13
CA GLU A 51 2.99 -9.74 -3.83
C GLU A 51 4.21 -8.81 -3.83
N ALA A 52 4.27 -7.85 -4.76
CA ALA A 52 5.26 -6.78 -4.78
C ALA A 52 5.27 -5.96 -3.48
N ALA A 53 4.11 -5.46 -3.04
CA ALA A 53 4.00 -4.70 -1.80
C ALA A 53 4.35 -5.53 -0.56
N LYS A 54 4.03 -6.84 -0.55
CA LYS A 54 4.44 -7.75 0.53
C LYS A 54 5.97 -7.86 0.58
N LYS A 55 6.62 -8.07 -0.55
CA LYS A 55 8.09 -8.18 -0.65
C LYS A 55 8.77 -6.87 -0.25
N ALA A 56 8.31 -5.74 -0.80
CA ALA A 56 8.83 -4.42 -0.47
C ALA A 56 8.65 -4.09 1.03
N SER A 57 7.49 -4.40 1.62
CA SER A 57 7.24 -4.21 3.06
C SER A 57 8.18 -5.05 3.92
N LYS A 58 8.35 -6.34 3.59
CA LYS A 58 9.27 -7.24 4.30
C LYS A 58 10.71 -6.73 4.22
N ALA A 59 11.17 -6.32 3.04
CA ALA A 59 12.51 -5.78 2.84
C ALA A 59 12.72 -4.47 3.61
N ALA A 60 11.75 -3.56 3.58
CA ALA A 60 11.79 -2.30 4.30
C ALA A 60 11.86 -2.48 5.83
N ARG A 61 11.16 -3.49 6.37
CA ARG A 61 11.16 -3.80 7.81
C ARG A 61 12.41 -4.55 8.28
N LYS A 62 13.04 -5.34 7.39
CA LYS A 62 14.30 -6.04 7.69
C LYS A 62 15.51 -5.11 7.69
N LYS A 63 15.50 -4.04 6.88
CA LYS A 63 16.53 -2.99 6.89
C LYS A 63 16.35 -2.11 8.15
N LYS A 64 16.76 -2.64 9.31
CA LYS A 64 16.83 -1.90 10.56
C LYS A 64 18.05 -0.98 10.52
#